data_AF-A0A699T821-F1
#
_entry.id   AF-A0A699T821-F1
#
_cell.length_a   1.000
_cell.length_b   1.000
_cell.length_c   1.000
_cell.angle_alpha   90.00
_cell.angle_beta   90.00
_cell.angle_gamma   90.00
#
_symmetry.space_group_name_H-M   'P 1'
#
loop_
_entity.id
_entity.type
_entity.pdbx_description
1 polymer ?
#
loop_
_entity_poly.entity_id
_entity_poly.type
_entity_poly.pdbx_seq_one_letter_code
_entity_poly.pdbx_strand_id
1 'polypeptide(L)'
;MSLMGEMKFFLGLQIHQSPNGIFINQAKYTLGILHKHGMDKGQSLGTPIATKPKLDADLSGNPVDQTDYRSKIGSLMYLTSSRPDIVTSLELTAFSDADHAECIDSRKSTFGGI
;
A
#
# COMPACT_ATOMS: atom_id res chain seq x y z
N MET A 1 -24.47 23.83 15.69
CA MET A 1 -23.10 23.95 15.15
C MET A 1 -22.17 23.26 16.13
N SER A 2 -21.41 22.25 15.70
CA SER A 2 -20.43 21.58 16.56
C SER A 2 -19.23 22.51 16.78
N LEU A 3 -18.64 22.50 17.98
CA LEU A 3 -17.52 23.36 18.39
C LEU A 3 -16.17 22.94 17.77
N MET A 4 -16.19 21.89 16.97
CA MET A 4 -15.02 21.26 16.37
C MET A 4 -14.89 21.82 14.95
N GLY A 5 -13.89 22.69 14.72
CA GLY A 5 -13.68 23.36 13.44
C GLY A 5 -13.48 22.38 12.27
N GLU A 6 -13.33 22.94 11.06
CA GLU A 6 -13.19 22.14 9.84
C GLU A 6 -11.94 21.23 9.89
N MET A 7 -12.15 19.93 9.71
CA MET A 7 -11.08 18.92 9.65
C MET A 7 -10.37 19.00 8.31
N LYS A 8 -9.10 19.44 8.34
CA LYS A 8 -8.23 19.61 7.15
C LYS A 8 -7.33 18.42 6.86
N PHE A 9 -7.04 17.60 7.88
CA PHE A 9 -6.21 16.41 7.77
C PHE A 9 -6.76 15.29 8.64
N PHE A 10 -6.66 14.06 8.16
CA PHE A 10 -6.96 12.86 8.93
C PHE A 10 -5.98 11.77 8.53
N LEU A 11 -5.25 11.21 9.52
CA LEU A 11 -4.29 10.13 9.30
C LEU A 11 -3.29 10.38 8.16
N GLY A 12 -2.91 11.65 7.93
CA GLY A 12 -1.98 12.05 6.87
C GLY A 12 -2.63 12.36 5.52
N LEU A 13 -3.92 12.04 5.34
CA LEU A 13 -4.70 12.43 4.16
C LEU A 13 -5.23 13.85 4.31
N GLN A 14 -5.23 14.61 3.22
CA GLN A 14 -5.82 15.94 3.16
C GLN A 14 -7.32 15.83 2.95
N ILE A 15 -8.07 16.64 3.70
CA ILE A 15 -9.52 16.68 3.63
C ILE A 15 -9.94 18.09 3.23
N HIS A 16 -10.75 18.16 2.18
CA HIS A 16 -11.40 19.38 1.72
C HIS A 16 -12.91 19.21 1.86
N GLN A 17 -13.52 19.96 2.75
CA GLN A 17 -14.97 19.92 2.95
C GLN A 17 -15.60 21.07 2.18
N SER A 18 -16.68 20.77 1.47
CA SER A 18 -17.42 21.75 0.68
C SER A 18 -18.92 21.47 0.79
N PRO A 19 -19.80 22.42 0.43
CA PRO A 19 -21.23 22.15 0.34
C PRO A 19 -21.58 20.99 -0.60
N ASN A 20 -20.71 20.69 -1.56
CA ASN A 20 -20.88 19.62 -2.54
C ASN A 20 -20.37 18.25 -2.04
N GLY A 21 -19.82 18.18 -0.83
CA GLY A 21 -19.29 16.95 -0.23
C GLY A 21 -17.86 17.08 0.27
N ILE A 22 -17.29 15.93 0.63
CA ILE A 22 -15.94 15.80 1.20
C ILE A 22 -15.02 15.20 0.14
N PHE A 23 -13.91 15.90 -0.14
CA PHE A 23 -12.86 15.42 -1.03
C PHE A 23 -11.62 15.03 -0.21
N ILE A 24 -11.11 13.83 -0.47
CA ILE A 24 -9.89 13.32 0.14
C ILE A 24 -8.75 13.41 -0.88
N ASN A 25 -7.68 14.11 -0.50
CA ASN A 25 -6.47 14.24 -1.31
C ASN A 25 -5.32 13.44 -0.66
N GLN A 26 -4.77 12.49 -1.42
CA GLN A 26 -3.70 11.59 -0.98
C GLN A 26 -2.31 12.02 -1.41
N ALA A 27 -2.16 13.10 -2.18
CA ALA A 27 -0.89 13.50 -2.79
C ALA A 27 0.21 13.66 -1.74
N LYS A 28 -0.10 14.37 -0.64
CA LYS A 28 0.84 14.58 0.47
C LYS A 28 1.29 13.28 1.12
N TYR A 29 0.35 12.36 1.34
CA TYR A 29 0.65 11.06 1.95
C TYR A 29 1.52 10.20 1.01
N THR A 30 1.17 10.14 -0.26
CA THR A 30 1.92 9.40 -1.30
C THR A 30 3.36 9.91 -1.41
N LEU A 31 3.56 11.23 -1.49
CA LEU A 31 4.89 11.85 -1.48
C LEU A 31 5.65 11.54 -0.18
N GLY A 32 4.97 11.52 0.96
CA GLY A 32 5.57 11.15 2.24
C GLY A 32 6.09 9.71 2.27
N ILE A 33 5.34 8.76 1.69
CA ILE A 33 5.77 7.36 1.57
C ILE A 33 7.00 7.25 0.67
N LEU A 34 6.98 7.92 -0.49
CA LEU A 34 8.11 7.89 -1.43
C LEU A 34 9.38 8.43 -0.77
N HIS A 35 9.27 9.57 -0.10
CA HIS A 35 10.40 10.16 0.62
C HIS A 35 10.89 9.26 1.77
N LYS A 36 9.99 8.68 2.56
CA LYS A 36 10.34 7.79 3.69
C LYS A 36 11.21 6.60 3.24
N HIS A 37 10.94 6.07 2.05
CA HIS A 37 11.62 4.87 1.54
C HIS A 37 12.66 5.19 0.45
N GLY A 38 13.07 6.45 0.29
CA GLY A 38 14.13 6.86 -0.66
C GLY A 38 13.76 6.73 -2.14
N MET A 39 12.47 6.87 -2.46
CA MET A 39 11.91 6.75 -3.82
C MET A 39 11.55 8.10 -4.46
N ASP A 40 12.15 9.19 -3.97
CA ASP A 40 11.94 10.57 -4.45
C ASP A 40 12.30 10.77 -5.93
N LYS A 41 13.24 9.97 -6.44
CA LYS A 41 13.68 9.99 -7.85
C LYS A 41 12.94 8.96 -8.73
N GLY A 42 11.92 8.30 -8.19
CA GLY A 42 11.15 7.30 -8.94
C GLY A 42 10.44 7.93 -10.13
N GLN A 43 10.63 7.35 -11.31
CA GLN A 43 9.93 7.80 -12.53
C GLN A 43 8.51 7.25 -12.55
N SER A 44 7.54 8.09 -12.93
CA SER A 44 6.18 7.62 -13.22
C SER A 44 6.20 6.75 -14.48
N LEU A 45 5.72 5.53 -14.36
CA LEU A 45 5.48 4.64 -15.50
C LEU A 45 4.01 4.73 -15.88
N GLY A 46 3.74 5.07 -17.15
CA GLY A 46 2.37 5.08 -17.69
C GLY A 46 1.84 3.67 -17.98
N THR A 47 2.69 2.66 -17.89
CA THR A 47 2.32 1.26 -18.11
C THR A 47 1.56 0.75 -16.87
N PRO A 48 0.33 0.23 -17.03
CA PRO A 48 -0.38 -0.44 -15.95
C PRO A 48 0.45 -1.60 -15.40
N ILE A 49 0.36 -1.83 -14.08
CA ILE A 49 1.02 -2.98 -13.47
C ILE A 49 0.46 -4.28 -14.07
N ALA A 50 1.32 -5.27 -14.26
CA ALA A 50 0.88 -6.55 -14.78
C ALA A 50 -0.14 -7.18 -13.81
N THR A 51 -1.29 -7.63 -14.32
CA THR A 51 -2.37 -8.22 -13.50
C THR A 51 -1.97 -9.53 -12.83
N LYS A 52 -0.95 -10.21 -13.36
CA LYS A 52 -0.39 -11.45 -12.81
C LYS A 52 1.14 -11.41 -12.94
N PRO A 53 1.83 -10.72 -12.03
CA PRO A 53 3.29 -10.75 -12.04
C PRO A 53 3.73 -12.19 -11.77
N LYS A 54 4.63 -12.73 -12.61
CA LYS A 54 5.34 -13.96 -12.27
C LYS A 54 6.31 -13.61 -11.14
N LEU A 55 6.08 -14.19 -9.97
CA LEU A 55 6.98 -14.10 -8.83
C LEU A 55 7.84 -15.35 -8.82
N ASP A 56 9.14 -15.17 -8.95
CA ASP A 56 10.14 -16.22 -8.85
C ASP A 56 11.03 -15.95 -7.64
N ALA A 57 11.48 -17.01 -6.97
CA ALA A 57 12.40 -16.89 -5.85
C ALA A 57 13.78 -16.42 -6.35
N ASP A 58 14.25 -15.28 -5.85
CA ASP A 58 15.62 -14.84 -6.10
C ASP A 58 16.56 -15.42 -5.03
N LEU A 59 17.06 -16.63 -5.29
CA LEU A 59 17.99 -17.33 -4.40
C LEU A 59 19.37 -16.64 -4.34
N SER A 60 19.67 -15.75 -5.30
CA SER A 60 20.91 -14.97 -5.36
C SER A 60 20.75 -13.53 -4.85
N GLY A 61 19.53 -13.16 -4.44
CA GLY A 61 19.17 -11.81 -4.09
C GLY A 61 19.83 -11.33 -2.81
N ASN A 62 20.00 -10.02 -2.70
CA ASN A 62 20.39 -9.42 -1.43
C ASN A 62 19.27 -9.60 -0.40
N PRO A 63 19.60 -9.87 0.88
CA PRO A 63 18.60 -9.94 1.93
C PRO A 63 17.87 -8.60 2.04
N VAL A 64 16.54 -8.66 2.06
CA VAL A 64 15.68 -7.49 2.25
C VAL A 64 15.45 -7.28 3.74
N ASP A 65 15.50 -6.02 4.19
CA ASP A 65 15.09 -5.70 5.56
C ASP A 65 13.57 -5.92 5.72
N GLN A 66 13.22 -6.87 6.59
CA GLN A 66 11.82 -7.28 6.76
C GLN A 66 10.95 -6.15 7.32
N THR A 67 11.52 -5.27 8.16
CA THR A 67 10.78 -4.16 8.79
C THR A 67 10.43 -3.10 7.75
N ASP A 68 11.40 -2.72 6.92
CA ASP A 68 11.24 -1.80 5.80
C ASP A 68 10.24 -2.35 4.77
N TYR A 69 10.33 -3.63 4.42
CA TYR A 69 9.39 -4.29 3.52
C TYR A 69 7.95 -4.24 4.06
N ARG A 70 7.74 -4.64 5.32
CA ARG A 70 6.40 -4.58 5.95
C ARG A 70 5.88 -3.15 6.07
N SER A 71 6.75 -2.17 6.33
CA SER A 71 6.41 -0.73 6.34
C SER A 71 5.92 -0.26 4.97
N LYS A 72 6.58 -0.67 3.87
CA LYS A 72 6.17 -0.36 2.49
C LYS A 72 4.80 -0.95 2.16
N ILE A 73 4.60 -2.25 2.44
CA ILE A 73 3.33 -2.94 2.21
C ILE A 73 2.20 -2.30 3.01
N GLY A 74 2.40 -2.01 4.31
CA GLY A 74 1.39 -1.36 5.14
C GLY A 74 1.01 0.03 4.66
N SER A 75 2.01 0.83 4.22
CA SER A 75 1.78 2.16 3.65
C SER A 75 0.97 2.09 2.35
N LEU A 76 1.25 1.11 1.50
CA LEU A 76 0.57 0.89 0.24
C LEU A 76 -0.88 0.42 0.46
N MET A 77 -1.08 -0.51 1.39
CA MET A 77 -2.40 -1.03 1.76
C MET A 77 -3.31 0.08 2.32
N TYR A 78 -2.75 1.02 3.09
CA TYR A 78 -3.47 2.20 3.56
C TYR A 78 -3.81 3.18 2.41
N LEU A 79 -2.92 3.35 1.43
CA LEU A 79 -3.19 4.17 0.24
C LEU A 79 -4.31 3.56 -0.62
N THR A 80 -4.32 2.24 -0.80
CA THR A 80 -5.34 1.54 -1.59
C THR A 80 -6.69 1.47 -0.88
N SER A 81 -6.73 1.34 0.45
CA SER A 81 -8.00 1.27 1.19
C SER A 81 -8.80 2.58 1.14
N SER A 82 -8.14 3.71 0.93
CA SER A 82 -8.79 5.02 0.75
C SER A 82 -9.17 5.32 -0.71
N ARG A 83 -8.79 4.47 -1.68
CA ARG A 83 -9.12 4.58 -3.12
C ARG A 83 -9.48 3.19 -3.70
N PRO A 84 -10.75 2.76 -3.59
CA PRO A 84 -11.18 1.45 -4.08
C PRO A 84 -10.98 1.25 -5.59
N ASP A 85 -10.84 2.33 -6.36
CA ASP A 85 -10.51 2.34 -7.78
C ASP A 85 -9.05 1.93 -8.08
N ILE A 86 -8.14 2.01 -7.10
CA ILE A 86 -6.73 1.59 -7.24
C ILE A 86 -6.55 0.12 -6.80
N VAL A 87 -7.40 -0.37 -5.89
CA VAL A 87 -7.36 -1.74 -5.32
C VAL A 87 -7.40 -2.82 -6.40
N THR A 88 -8.10 -2.61 -7.51
CA THR A 88 -8.26 -3.61 -8.59
C THR A 88 -6.97 -3.89 -9.36
N SER A 89 -6.00 -2.97 -9.33
CA SER A 89 -4.71 -3.15 -10.03
C SER A 89 -3.70 -3.96 -9.23
N LEU A 90 -3.89 -4.01 -7.91
CA LEU A 90 -2.91 -4.50 -6.95
C LEU A 90 -3.63 -5.58 -6.14
N GLU A 91 -3.52 -6.84 -6.55
CA GLU A 91 -4.05 -8.01 -5.81
C GLU A 91 -3.24 -8.20 -4.50
N LEU A 92 -3.32 -7.21 -3.61
CA LEU A 92 -2.51 -7.06 -2.40
C LEU A 92 -2.78 -8.14 -1.35
N THR A 93 -3.87 -8.89 -1.49
CA THR A 93 -4.26 -9.96 -0.57
C THR A 93 -3.20 -11.05 -0.47
N ALA A 94 -2.34 -11.20 -1.49
CA ALA A 94 -1.22 -12.13 -1.47
C ALA A 94 0.07 -11.58 -0.81
N PHE A 95 0.13 -10.31 -0.41
CA PHE A 95 1.38 -9.69 0.10
C PHE A 95 1.38 -9.44 1.61
N SER A 96 0.25 -9.67 2.31
CA SER A 96 0.20 -9.54 3.77
C SER A 96 0.77 -10.74 4.52
N ASP A 97 0.97 -11.87 3.83
CA ASP A 97 1.53 -13.06 4.44
C ASP A 97 3.07 -13.00 4.38
N ALA A 98 3.70 -12.95 5.54
CA ALA A 98 5.15 -12.85 5.66
C ALA A 98 5.87 -14.13 5.22
N ASP A 99 5.12 -15.22 5.02
CA ASP A 99 5.64 -16.55 4.64
C ASP A 99 5.94 -16.66 3.14
N HIS A 100 5.66 -15.63 2.33
CA HIS A 100 6.09 -15.61 0.92
C HIS A 100 7.62 -15.48 0.74
N ALA A 101 8.37 -15.28 1.82
CA ALA A 101 9.83 -15.34 1.83
C ALA A 101 10.39 -16.74 2.19
N GLU A 102 9.55 -17.74 2.49
CA GLU A 102 10.00 -19.09 2.76
C GLU A 102 9.39 -20.14 1.81
N CYS A 103 10.28 -21.02 1.34
CA CYS A 103 10.09 -22.33 0.71
C CYS A 103 8.71 -22.67 0.10
N ILE A 104 8.72 -22.97 -1.21
CA ILE A 104 7.56 -23.45 -2.01
C ILE A 104 6.85 -24.67 -1.35
N ASP A 105 7.54 -25.44 -0.51
CA ASP A 105 7.01 -26.66 0.11
C ASP A 105 6.19 -26.43 1.40
N SER A 106 6.15 -25.22 1.97
CA SER A 106 5.47 -24.93 3.25
C SER A 106 4.12 -24.23 3.12
N ARG A 107 3.40 -24.41 2.01
CA ARG A 107 2.02 -23.89 1.85
C ARG A 107 1.06 -24.54 2.86
N LYS A 108 0.94 -23.99 4.06
CA LYS A 108 -0.15 -24.30 5.00
C LYS A 108 -0.93 -23.04 5.34
N SER A 109 -2.16 -22.97 4.84
CA SER A 109 -3.19 -22.05 5.32
C SER A 109 -3.38 -22.24 6.83
N THR A 110 -3.27 -21.16 7.61
CA THR A 110 -3.64 -21.14 9.03
C THR A 110 -5.13 -20.86 9.25
N PHE A 111 -5.90 -20.57 8.19
CA PHE A 111 -7.35 -20.56 8.27
C PHE A 111 -7.85 -22.00 8.22
N GLY A 112 -7.87 -22.65 9.39
CA GLY A 112 -8.60 -23.89 9.62
C GLY A 112 -10.05 -23.71 9.18
N GLY A 113 -10.54 -24.70 8.43
CA GLY A 113 -11.92 -24.74 7.98
C GLY A 113 -12.91 -24.61 9.14
N ILE A 114 -14.00 -23.92 8.87
CA ILE A 114 -15.26 -24.08 9.61
C ILE A 114 -16.01 -25.22 8.92
#